data_AF-A0A8C3UQB0-F1
#
_entry.id   AF-A0A8C3UQB0-F1
#
_cell.length_a   1.000
_cell.length_b   1.000
_cell.length_c   1.000
_cell.angle_alpha   90.00
_cell.angle_beta   90.00
_cell.angle_gamma   90.00
#
_symmetry.space_group_name_H-M   'P 1'
#
loop_
_entity.id
_entity.type
_entity.pdbx_description
1 polymer ?
#
loop_
_entity_poly.entity_id
_entity_poly.type
_entity_poly.pdbx_seq_one_letter_code
_entity_poly.pdbx_strand_id
1 'polypeptide(L)'
;MMGATWAQDGSWGYCTPIYMLNRIIRLQAVLEVVSNWTALALDHISDQLTQTRSVIYQIRLAMDYLLADEGGIRGKFNSSECCLEIDDKSSVIKNISKEIRKLAYVGLQGTLGHYLDLKNLRTMSPNDIWS
;
A
#
# COMPACT_ATOMS: atom_id res chain seq x y z
N MET A 1 -3.28 18.35 -44.46
CA MET A 1 -2.29 17.33 -44.08
C MET A 1 -1.12 18.04 -43.42
N MET A 2 -1.02 18.02 -42.08
CA MET A 2 0.19 18.48 -41.37
C MET A 2 1.13 17.29 -41.25
N GLY A 3 2.19 17.28 -42.05
CA GLY A 3 3.27 16.29 -41.99
C GLY A 3 4.32 16.70 -40.97
N ALA A 4 4.75 15.75 -40.13
CA ALA A 4 5.81 15.96 -39.16
C ALA A 4 7.12 16.33 -39.88
N THR A 5 7.73 17.46 -39.50
CA THR A 5 9.02 17.93 -40.00
C THR A 5 10.17 17.25 -39.27
N TRP A 6 11.12 16.74 -40.06
CA TRP A 6 12.36 16.09 -39.67
C TRP A 6 13.31 17.00 -38.87
N ALA A 7 13.91 16.49 -37.80
CA ALA A 7 15.09 17.10 -37.16
C ALA A 7 16.38 16.52 -37.79
N GLN A 8 17.32 17.38 -38.18
CA GLN A 8 18.49 17.06 -39.02
C GLN A 8 19.65 16.34 -38.29
N ASP A 9 19.54 16.03 -37.00
CA ASP A 9 20.64 15.46 -36.20
C ASP A 9 20.56 13.92 -36.02
N GLY A 10 19.54 13.26 -36.59
CA GLY A 10 19.37 11.80 -36.49
C GLY A 10 19.12 11.30 -35.06
N SER A 11 18.89 12.19 -34.10
CA SER A 11 18.74 11.84 -32.69
C SER A 11 17.30 11.39 -32.41
N TRP A 12 17.01 10.11 -32.66
CA TRP A 12 15.86 9.43 -32.05
C TRP A 12 16.18 8.98 -30.62
N GLY A 13 16.81 9.85 -29.82
CA GLY A 13 17.32 9.48 -28.50
C GLY A 13 16.26 8.95 -27.54
N TYR A 14 15.01 9.42 -27.61
CA TYR A 14 13.98 9.06 -26.62
C TYR A 14 12.53 9.04 -27.14
N CYS A 15 12.27 9.38 -28.41
CA CYS A 15 10.91 9.65 -28.93
C CYS A 15 10.39 8.63 -29.95
N THR A 16 10.97 7.43 -30.06
CA THR A 16 10.34 6.40 -30.91
C THR A 16 9.12 5.81 -30.19
N PRO A 17 7.97 5.64 -30.87
CA PRO A 17 6.77 5.06 -30.27
C PRO A 17 7.01 3.69 -29.59
N ILE A 18 7.93 2.88 -30.12
CA ILE A 18 8.32 1.57 -29.59
C ILE A 18 9.06 1.71 -28.25
N TYR A 19 10.01 2.65 -28.15
CA TYR A 19 10.77 2.87 -26.91
C TYR A 19 9.89 3.40 -25.78
N MET A 20 8.99 4.35 -26.07
CA MET A 20 8.05 4.89 -25.08
C MET A 20 7.08 3.81 -24.58
N LEU A 21 6.56 2.96 -25.48
CA LEU A 21 5.66 1.86 -25.11
C LEU A 21 6.34 0.85 -24.17
N ASN A 22 7.59 0.47 -24.45
CA ASN A 22 8.34 -0.45 -23.59
C ASN A 22 8.55 0.12 -22.17
N ARG A 23 8.76 1.44 -22.03
CA ARG A 23 8.87 2.08 -20.71
C ARG A 23 7.53 2.10 -19.97
N ILE A 24 6.44 2.41 -20.66
CA ILE A 24 5.09 2.45 -20.04
C ILE A 24 4.71 1.05 -19.52
N ILE A 25 4.95 0.00 -20.30
CA ILE A 25 4.64 -1.38 -19.86
C ILE A 25 5.46 -1.78 -18.63
N ARG A 26 6.75 -1.44 -18.60
CA ARG A 26 7.60 -1.68 -17.42
C ARG A 26 7.11 -0.93 -16.18
N LEU A 27 6.76 0.35 -16.32
CA LEU A 27 6.21 1.15 -15.23
C LEU A 27 4.89 0.57 -14.71
N GLN A 28 4.03 0.10 -15.60
CA GLN A 28 2.75 -0.53 -15.22
C GLN A 28 2.96 -1.84 -14.45
N ALA A 29 3.93 -2.66 -14.85
CA ALA A 29 4.29 -3.88 -14.13
C ALA A 29 4.84 -3.59 -12.73
N VAL A 30 5.75 -2.60 -12.61
CA VAL A 30 6.27 -2.18 -11.29
C VAL A 30 5.16 -1.64 -10.41
N LEU A 31 4.22 -0.86 -10.96
CA LEU A 31 3.09 -0.33 -10.22
C LEU A 31 2.16 -1.44 -9.70
N GLU A 32 1.89 -2.48 -10.50
CA GLU A 32 1.10 -3.66 -10.10
C GLU A 32 1.74 -4.37 -8.89
N VAL A 33 3.07 -4.55 -8.92
CA VAL A 33 3.80 -5.18 -7.81
C VAL A 33 3.75 -4.28 -6.57
N VAL A 34 4.21 -3.03 -6.67
CA VAL A 34 4.27 -2.12 -5.51
C VAL A 34 2.91 -1.93 -4.85
N SER A 35 1.84 -1.80 -5.64
CA SER A 35 0.48 -1.65 -5.12
C SER A 35 -0.01 -2.91 -4.39
N ASN A 36 0.27 -4.11 -4.90
CA ASN A 36 -0.09 -5.36 -4.21
C ASN A 36 0.65 -5.52 -2.86
N TRP A 37 1.95 -5.22 -2.84
CA TRP A 37 2.75 -5.25 -1.61
C TRP A 37 2.27 -4.20 -0.60
N THR A 38 1.97 -2.99 -1.07
CA THR A 38 1.41 -1.93 -0.22
C THR A 38 0.08 -2.37 0.39
N ALA A 39 -0.81 -2.98 -0.39
CA ALA A 39 -2.08 -3.49 0.11
C ALA A 39 -1.89 -4.61 1.16
N LEU A 40 -0.93 -5.51 0.94
CA LEU A 40 -0.59 -6.55 1.92
C LEU A 40 -0.06 -5.98 3.24
N ALA A 41 0.83 -4.98 3.16
CA ALA A 41 1.33 -4.29 4.36
C ALA A 41 0.20 -3.60 5.14
N LEU A 42 -0.74 -2.96 4.43
CA LEU A 42 -1.91 -2.34 5.06
C LEU A 42 -2.82 -3.35 5.75
N ASP A 43 -2.99 -4.55 5.19
CA ASP A 43 -3.75 -5.63 5.84
C ASP A 43 -3.09 -6.05 7.16
N HIS A 44 -1.77 -6.28 7.15
CA HIS A 44 -1.02 -6.64 8.36
C HIS A 44 -1.09 -5.55 9.43
N ILE A 45 -0.93 -4.28 9.05
CA ILE A 45 -1.08 -3.15 9.97
C ILE A 45 -2.50 -3.12 10.53
N SER A 46 -3.52 -3.32 9.71
CA SER A 46 -4.90 -3.33 10.16
C SER A 46 -5.17 -4.44 11.18
N ASP A 47 -4.63 -5.64 10.97
CA ASP A 47 -4.80 -6.75 11.91
C ASP A 47 -4.08 -6.48 13.23
N GLN A 48 -2.86 -5.94 13.16
CA GLN A 48 -2.09 -5.54 14.34
C GLN A 48 -2.78 -4.44 15.14
N LEU A 49 -3.40 -3.46 14.49
CA LEU A 49 -4.15 -2.41 15.16
C LEU A 49 -5.34 -2.96 15.96
N THR A 50 -6.11 -3.89 15.38
CA THR A 50 -7.23 -4.54 16.09
C THR A 50 -6.75 -5.34 17.29
N GLN A 51 -5.66 -6.12 17.14
CA GLN A 51 -5.09 -6.90 18.24
C GLN A 51 -4.50 -6.01 19.35
N THR A 52 -3.77 -4.97 18.97
CA THR A 52 -3.18 -4.04 19.94
C THR A 52 -4.27 -3.30 20.70
N ARG A 53 -5.34 -2.88 20.02
CA ARG A 53 -6.51 -2.25 20.64
C ARG A 53 -7.15 -3.16 21.70
N SER A 54 -7.36 -4.45 21.40
CA SER A 54 -7.97 -5.38 22.36
C SER A 54 -7.09 -5.61 23.60
N VAL A 55 -5.77 -5.75 23.40
CA VAL A 55 -4.80 -5.86 24.51
C VAL A 55 -4.79 -4.60 25.37
N ILE A 56 -4.80 -3.41 24.77
CA ILE A 56 -4.85 -2.15 25.52
C ILE A 56 -6.14 -2.06 26.34
N TYR A 57 -7.29 -2.47 25.81
CA TYR A 57 -8.53 -2.51 26.59
C TYR A 57 -8.45 -3.45 27.80
N GLN A 58 -7.85 -4.63 27.64
CA GLN A 58 -7.65 -5.56 28.76
C GLN A 58 -6.72 -4.97 29.82
N ILE A 59 -5.60 -4.37 29.41
CA ILE A 59 -4.67 -3.70 30.32
C ILE A 59 -5.38 -2.57 31.07
N ARG A 60 -6.17 -1.76 30.37
CA ARG A 60 -6.92 -0.67 30.97
C ARG A 60 -7.89 -1.17 32.05
N LEU A 61 -8.67 -2.20 31.75
CA LEU A 61 -9.60 -2.79 32.74
C LEU A 61 -8.87 -3.36 33.95
N ALA A 62 -7.77 -4.08 33.74
CA ALA A 62 -6.95 -4.62 34.83
C ALA A 62 -6.37 -3.51 35.70
N MET A 63 -5.90 -2.42 35.08
CA MET A 63 -5.32 -1.30 35.80
C MET A 63 -6.36 -0.45 36.50
N ASP A 64 -7.54 -0.25 35.92
CA ASP A 64 -8.68 0.39 36.58
C ASP A 64 -9.12 -0.42 37.81
N TYR A 65 -9.07 -1.76 37.75
CA TYR A 65 -9.33 -2.63 38.89
C TYR A 65 -8.25 -2.49 39.98
N LEU A 66 -6.97 -2.53 39.61
CA LEU A 66 -5.86 -2.38 40.56
C LEU A 66 -5.83 -0.99 41.22
N LEU A 67 -6.33 0.02 40.53
CA LEU A 67 -6.36 1.42 40.98
C LEU A 67 -7.74 1.84 41.48
N ALA A 68 -8.63 0.89 41.83
CA ALA A 68 -10.01 1.20 42.21
C ALA A 68 -10.09 2.21 43.38
N ASP A 69 -9.22 2.07 44.39
CA ASP A 69 -9.15 2.97 45.55
C ASP A 69 -8.64 4.38 45.18
N GLU A 70 -7.91 4.49 44.08
CA GLU A 70 -7.38 5.75 43.55
C GLU A 70 -8.28 6.37 42.48
N GLY A 71 -9.49 5.80 42.26
CA GLY A 71 -10.43 6.26 41.24
C GLY A 71 -10.09 5.78 39.82
N GLY A 72 -9.37 4.66 39.69
CA GLY A 72 -8.92 4.08 38.43
C GLY A 72 -7.80 4.88 37.78
N ILE A 73 -7.51 4.58 36.51
CA ILE A 73 -6.55 5.34 35.70
C ILE A 73 -6.92 6.83 35.68
N ARG A 74 -8.22 7.15 35.62
CA ARG A 74 -8.67 8.55 35.60
C ARG A 74 -8.29 9.31 36.87
N GLY A 75 -8.57 8.74 38.04
CA GLY A 75 -8.28 9.38 39.32
C GLY A 75 -6.78 9.43 39.64
N LYS A 76 -6.03 8.37 39.28
CA LYS A 76 -4.59 8.32 39.52
C LYS A 76 -3.79 9.28 38.63
N PHE A 77 -4.09 9.32 37.33
CA PHE A 77 -3.30 10.10 36.37
C PHE A 77 -3.78 11.54 36.17
N ASN A 78 -4.99 11.90 36.62
CA ASN A 78 -5.55 13.27 36.56
C ASN A 78 -5.38 13.98 35.20
N SER A 79 -5.39 13.21 34.11
CA SER A 79 -5.25 13.74 32.74
C SER A 79 -6.63 14.00 32.13
N SER A 80 -6.80 15.18 31.53
CA SER A 80 -7.99 15.52 30.74
C SER A 80 -8.17 14.64 29.50
N GLU A 81 -7.08 14.09 28.98
CA GLU A 81 -7.07 13.18 27.84
C GLU A 81 -7.10 11.71 28.25
N CYS A 82 -7.26 11.41 29.55
CA CYS A 82 -7.41 10.02 29.96
C CYS A 82 -8.62 9.40 29.27
N CYS A 83 -8.49 8.11 29.03
CA CYS A 83 -9.63 7.23 29.02
C CYS A 83 -10.49 7.35 27.75
N LEU A 84 -9.96 8.02 26.72
CA LEU A 84 -10.55 8.08 25.38
C LEU A 84 -10.66 6.69 24.77
N GLU A 85 -11.68 6.50 23.95
CA GLU A 85 -11.83 5.28 23.16
C GLU A 85 -10.80 5.29 22.03
N ILE A 86 -10.03 4.22 21.91
CA ILE A 86 -9.19 4.02 20.73
C ILE A 86 -10.14 3.73 19.58
N ASP A 87 -10.14 4.55 18.54
CA ASP A 87 -11.04 4.37 17.41
C ASP A 87 -10.61 3.19 16.52
N ASP A 88 -11.59 2.47 15.97
CA ASP A 88 -11.33 1.32 15.10
C ASP A 88 -11.30 1.72 13.63
N LYS A 89 -10.09 1.98 13.13
CA LYS A 89 -9.88 2.24 11.70
C LYS A 89 -9.48 1.01 10.90
N SER A 90 -9.45 -0.18 11.50
CA SER A 90 -9.03 -1.41 10.84
C SER A 90 -9.88 -1.72 9.60
N SER A 91 -11.20 -1.60 9.72
CA SER A 91 -12.14 -1.85 8.61
C SER A 91 -11.94 -0.88 7.44
N VAL A 92 -11.65 0.39 7.72
CA VAL A 92 -11.37 1.41 6.71
C VAL A 92 -10.07 1.08 5.98
N ILE A 93 -9.02 0.72 6.72
CA ILE A 93 -7.72 0.35 6.14
C ILE A 93 -7.84 -0.89 5.26
N LYS A 94 -8.60 -1.91 5.69
CA LYS A 94 -8.90 -3.11 4.88
C LYS A 94 -9.71 -2.79 3.62
N ASN A 95 -10.62 -1.82 3.68
CA ASN A 95 -11.35 -1.40 2.49
C ASN A 95 -10.42 -0.71 1.48
N ILE A 96 -9.50 0.13 1.98
CA ILE A 96 -8.49 0.78 1.14
C ILE A 96 -7.57 -0.26 0.50
N SER A 97 -7.05 -1.23 1.26
CA SER A 97 -6.18 -2.29 0.72
C SER A 97 -6.89 -3.09 -0.38
N LYS A 98 -8.18 -3.40 -0.19
CA LYS A 98 -9.02 -4.08 -1.18
C LYS A 98 -9.17 -3.26 -2.46
N GLU A 99 -9.45 -1.96 -2.35
CA GLU A 99 -9.55 -1.10 -3.54
C GLU A 99 -8.20 -0.93 -4.24
N ILE A 100 -7.07 -0.86 -3.51
CA ILE A 100 -5.72 -0.86 -4.11
C ILE A 100 -5.50 -2.13 -4.93
N ARG A 101 -5.81 -3.32 -4.40
CA ARG A 101 -5.67 -4.58 -5.15
C ARG A 101 -6.54 -4.61 -6.40
N LYS A 102 -7.76 -4.10 -6.31
CA LYS A 102 -8.68 -4.01 -7.44
C LYS A 102 -8.16 -3.08 -8.54
N LEU A 103 -7.57 -1.94 -8.17
CA LEU A 103 -6.95 -1.00 -9.12
C LEU A 103 -5.62 -1.51 -9.68
N ALA A 104 -4.86 -2.28 -8.90
CA ALA A 104 -3.63 -2.91 -9.35
C ALA A 104 -3.88 -3.96 -10.44
N TYR A 105 -5.02 -4.65 -10.37
CA TYR A 105 -5.41 -5.73 -11.29
C TYR A 105 -5.97 -5.21 -12.64
N VAL A 106 -5.44 -4.11 -13.16
CA VAL A 106 -5.75 -3.65 -14.53
C VAL A 106 -4.90 -4.47 -15.50
N GLY A 107 -5.49 -5.58 -15.95
CA GLY A 107 -4.82 -6.65 -16.66
C GLY A 107 -4.06 -6.23 -17.93
N LEU A 108 -2.76 -6.49 -17.92
CA LEU A 108 -1.98 -6.87 -19.11
C LEU A 108 -2.31 -8.32 -19.55
N GLN A 109 -3.60 -8.70 -19.54
CA GLN A 109 -4.05 -10.05 -19.95
C GLN A 109 -4.26 -10.19 -21.47
N GLY A 110 -4.16 -9.11 -22.26
CA GLY A 110 -4.23 -9.18 -23.71
C GLY A 110 -2.84 -9.31 -24.33
N THR A 111 -2.52 -10.51 -24.87
CA THR A 111 -1.49 -10.86 -25.88
C THR A 111 -0.04 -10.34 -25.76
N LEU A 112 0.27 -9.41 -24.86
CA LEU A 112 1.60 -8.82 -24.62
C LEU A 112 2.36 -9.52 -23.49
N GLY A 113 1.67 -10.22 -22.58
CA GLY A 113 2.30 -11.00 -21.51
C GLY A 113 3.04 -12.26 -21.99
N HIS A 114 2.93 -12.61 -23.28
CA HIS A 114 3.69 -13.69 -23.91
C HIS A 114 4.92 -13.16 -24.67
N TYR A 115 4.98 -11.85 -24.97
CA TYR A 115 6.07 -11.21 -25.72
C TYR A 115 7.12 -10.57 -24.79
N LEU A 116 6.68 -10.14 -23.61
CA LEU A 116 7.53 -9.60 -22.57
C LEU A 116 7.47 -10.59 -21.41
N ASP A 117 8.63 -10.93 -20.84
CA ASP A 117 8.82 -11.85 -19.73
C ASP A 117 8.23 -11.30 -18.40
N LEU A 118 6.93 -11.00 -18.42
CA LEU A 118 6.17 -10.38 -17.32
C LEU A 118 5.93 -11.37 -16.18
N LYS A 119 6.14 -12.67 -16.40
CA LYS A 119 6.09 -13.69 -15.35
C LYS A 119 7.17 -13.43 -14.31
N ASN A 120 8.39 -13.07 -14.74
CA ASN A 120 9.51 -12.77 -13.84
C ASN A 120 9.32 -11.45 -13.06
N LEU A 121 8.67 -10.45 -13.66
CA LEU A 121 8.35 -9.19 -12.96
C LEU A 121 7.24 -9.36 -11.93
N ARG A 122 6.23 -10.21 -12.18
CA ARG A 122 5.15 -10.49 -11.23
C ARG A 122 5.62 -11.30 -10.01
N THR A 123 6.76 -11.99 -10.13
CA THR A 123 7.42 -12.73 -9.04
C THR A 123 8.62 -11.99 -8.44
N MET A 124 8.90 -10.74 -8.84
CA MET A 124 10.01 -9.98 -8.29
C MET A 124 9.82 -9.73 -6.79
N SER A 125 10.88 -10.01 -6.04
CA SER A 125 11.01 -9.61 -4.65
C SER A 125 11.15 -8.09 -4.58
N PRO A 126 10.72 -7.40 -3.51
CA PRO A 126 10.87 -5.95 -3.38
C PRO A 126 12.32 -5.50 -3.51
N ASN A 127 13.26 -6.36 -3.13
CA ASN A 127 14.69 -6.10 -3.23
C ASN A 127 15.17 -6.03 -4.69
N ASP A 128 14.46 -6.69 -5.61
CA ASP A 128 14.81 -6.72 -7.04
C ASP A 128 14.32 -5.46 -7.77
N ILE A 129 13.42 -4.67 -7.15
CA ILE A 129 12.85 -3.45 -7.75
C ILE A 129 13.79 -2.25 -7.57
N TRP A 130 14.63 -2.26 -6.52
CA TRP A 130 15.52 -1.15 -6.13
C TRP A 130 17.00 -1.42 -6.43
N SER A 131 17.31 -2.52 -7.12
CA SER A 131 18.67 -2.91 -7.51
C SER A 131 18.93 -2.65 -8.99
#